data_AF-A0A2G6HRI8-F1
#
_entry.id   AF-A0A2G6HRI8-F1
#
_cell.length_a   1.000
_cell.length_b   1.000
_cell.length_c   1.000
_cell.angle_alpha   90.00
_cell.angle_beta   90.00
_cell.angle_gamma   90.00
#
_symmetry.space_group_name_H-M   'P 1'
#
loop_
_entity.id
_entity.type
_entity.pdbx_description
1 polymer ?
#
loop_
_entity_poly.entity_id
_entity_poly.type
_entity_poly.pdbx_seq_one_letter_code
_entity_poly.pdbx_strand_id
1 'polypeptide(L)'
;MWILFLILFTFGGLSTIVKSSLLDDFKTRSAYWAVISLIGFLSYPFMKQVSFVQIETLLTQKEWLERMAVWLVFESLVTTLLSFKIIRSHFGLKIKKWQNLLFFMPSLVVVAGFILGNASMFYLMDGLSFLKVATFTSLGCFVIALFLTAVFRWLFFNWNLQFNILIFMAFFQLLVAMFLPLLLRESYEKTPFFIVELQPTLFFLAGSLFFGVTGYLLFNTIRRLRHAKS
;
A
#
# COMPACT_ATOMS: atom_id res chain seq x y z
N MET A 1 -3.28 16.87 -10.92
CA MET A 1 -3.09 15.42 -10.73
C MET A 1 -2.13 15.06 -9.60
N TRP A 2 -0.92 15.64 -9.52
CA TRP A 2 0.03 15.35 -8.45
C TRP A 2 -0.52 15.54 -7.02
N ILE A 3 -1.31 16.59 -6.78
CA ILE A 3 -1.95 16.83 -5.47
C ILE A 3 -2.88 15.68 -5.09
N LEU A 4 -3.73 15.24 -6.03
CA LEU A 4 -4.64 14.10 -5.85
C LEU A 4 -3.87 12.81 -5.53
N PHE A 5 -2.81 12.55 -6.28
CA PHE A 5 -1.92 11.41 -6.03
C PHE A 5 -1.25 11.47 -4.65
N LEU A 6 -0.77 12.64 -4.24
CA LEU A 6 -0.18 12.84 -2.91
C LEU A 6 -1.20 12.62 -1.79
N ILE A 7 -2.43 13.10 -1.96
CA ILE A 7 -3.53 12.84 -1.02
C ILE A 7 -3.77 11.34 -0.91
N LEU A 8 -3.94 10.64 -2.03
CA LEU A 8 -4.17 9.20 -2.08
C LEU A 8 -3.01 8.41 -1.44
N PHE A 9 -1.78 8.78 -1.78
CA PHE A 9 -0.57 8.19 -1.21
C PHE A 9 -0.48 8.39 0.30
N THR A 10 -0.85 9.58 0.79
CA THR A 10 -0.84 9.89 2.22
C THR A 10 -1.86 9.05 2.98
N PHE A 11 -3.10 8.95 2.49
CA PHE A 11 -4.14 8.13 3.13
C PHE A 11 -3.79 6.64 3.10
N GLY A 12 -3.33 6.11 1.96
CA GLY A 12 -2.86 4.73 1.86
C GLY A 12 -1.65 4.47 2.76
N GLY A 13 -0.73 5.43 2.84
CA GLY A 13 0.48 5.38 3.66
C GLY A 13 0.14 5.30 5.14
N LEU A 14 -0.71 6.21 5.61
CA LEU A 14 -1.22 6.22 6.97
C LEU A 14 -1.99 4.93 7.30
N SER A 15 -2.85 4.44 6.41
CA SER A 15 -3.55 3.15 6.59
C SER A 15 -2.55 1.99 6.77
N THR A 16 -1.49 1.96 5.96
CA THR A 16 -0.42 0.95 6.03
C THR A 16 0.39 1.07 7.34
N ILE A 17 0.65 2.31 7.80
CA ILE A 17 1.29 2.59 9.09
C ILE A 17 0.43 2.09 10.26
N VAL A 18 -0.88 2.36 10.24
CA VAL A 18 -1.81 1.90 11.27
C VAL A 18 -1.85 0.38 11.30
N LYS A 19 -2.00 -0.28 10.14
CA LYS A 19 -1.94 -1.76 10.01
C LYS A 19 -0.64 -2.32 10.58
N SER A 20 0.50 -1.72 10.26
CA SER A 20 1.81 -2.13 10.79
C SER A 20 1.92 -1.90 12.30
N SER A 21 1.33 -0.83 12.84
CA SER A 21 1.38 -0.52 14.27
C SER A 21 0.66 -1.56 15.15
N LEU A 22 -0.36 -2.22 14.59
CA LEU A 22 -1.12 -3.32 15.20
C LEU A 22 -0.32 -4.63 15.32
N LEU A 23 0.85 -4.73 14.69
CA LEU A 23 1.74 -5.86 14.88
C LEU A 23 2.53 -5.70 16.19
N ASP A 24 2.34 -6.66 17.10
CA ASP A 24 2.94 -6.60 18.44
C ASP A 24 4.47 -6.58 18.42
N ASP A 25 5.07 -7.44 17.62
CA ASP A 25 6.52 -7.65 17.58
C ASP A 25 7.24 -6.60 16.72
N PHE A 26 8.39 -6.10 17.20
CA PHE A 26 9.27 -5.26 16.37
C PHE A 26 9.83 -6.00 15.15
N LYS A 27 10.17 -7.29 15.31
CA LYS A 27 10.73 -8.11 14.23
C LYS A 27 9.75 -8.30 13.07
N THR A 28 8.46 -8.48 13.36
CA THR A 28 7.43 -8.67 12.34
C THR A 28 7.11 -7.37 11.61
N ARG A 29 7.08 -6.24 12.33
CA ARG A 29 6.98 -4.90 11.74
C ARG A 29 8.15 -4.56 10.83
N SER A 30 9.36 -4.88 11.27
CA SER A 30 10.57 -4.69 10.47
C SER A 30 10.52 -5.57 9.23
N ALA A 31 10.15 -6.84 9.35
CA ALA A 31 9.98 -7.72 8.18
C ALA A 31 8.90 -7.19 7.22
N TYR A 32 7.79 -6.68 7.74
CA TYR A 32 6.71 -6.11 6.96
C TYR A 32 7.17 -4.93 6.08
N TRP A 33 7.82 -3.94 6.71
CA TRP A 33 8.36 -2.78 5.97
C TRP A 33 9.53 -3.15 5.06
N ALA A 34 10.33 -4.14 5.44
CA ALA A 34 11.40 -4.66 4.59
C ALA A 34 10.85 -5.27 3.30
N VAL A 35 9.73 -6.03 3.38
CA VAL A 35 9.06 -6.56 2.20
C VAL A 35 8.54 -5.44 1.30
N ILE A 36 7.85 -4.43 1.86
CA ILE A 36 7.36 -3.29 1.06
C ILE A 36 8.50 -2.54 0.37
N SER A 37 9.59 -2.31 1.11
CA SER A 37 10.76 -1.61 0.58
C SER A 37 11.48 -2.44 -0.49
N LEU A 38 11.55 -3.76 -0.29
CA LEU A 38 12.09 -4.69 -1.27
C LEU A 38 11.26 -4.69 -2.56
N ILE A 39 9.94 -4.53 -2.50
CA ILE A 39 9.09 -4.42 -3.70
C ILE A 39 9.49 -3.20 -4.52
N GLY A 40 9.68 -2.03 -3.88
CA GLY A 40 10.14 -0.85 -4.60
C GLY A 40 11.57 -0.95 -5.11
N PHE A 41 12.43 -1.73 -4.44
CA PHE A 41 13.76 -2.04 -4.97
C PHE A 41 13.66 -2.97 -6.19
N LEU A 42 12.87 -4.03 -6.12
CA LEU A 42 12.73 -5.02 -7.18
C LEU A 42 11.97 -4.50 -8.41
N SER A 43 11.20 -3.42 -8.29
CA SER A 43 10.60 -2.75 -9.43
C SER A 43 11.61 -1.96 -10.28
N TYR A 44 12.85 -1.81 -9.81
CA TYR A 44 13.95 -1.14 -10.48
C TYR A 44 14.12 -1.46 -11.98
N PRO A 45 14.18 -2.73 -12.42
CA PRO A 45 14.43 -3.05 -13.83
C PRO A 45 13.32 -2.56 -14.75
N PHE A 46 12.09 -2.60 -14.26
CA PHE A 46 10.91 -2.11 -14.98
C PHE A 46 10.95 -0.59 -15.09
N MET A 47 11.30 0.11 -14.02
CA MET A 47 11.31 1.58 -14.01
C MET A 47 12.41 2.18 -14.89
N LYS A 48 13.53 1.48 -15.11
CA LYS A 48 14.58 1.91 -16.04
C LYS A 48 14.07 2.06 -17.48
N GLN A 49 12.99 1.37 -17.84
CA GLN A 49 12.41 1.39 -19.19
C GLN A 49 11.32 2.46 -19.35
N VAL A 50 10.90 3.12 -18.27
CA VAL A 50 9.78 4.09 -18.27
C VAL A 50 10.33 5.51 -18.27
N SER A 51 10.06 6.27 -19.33
CA SER A 51 10.42 7.70 -19.43
C SER A 51 9.61 8.60 -18.48
N PHE A 52 10.13 9.77 -18.12
CA PHE A 52 9.38 10.76 -17.32
C PHE A 52 8.07 11.18 -17.99
N VAL A 53 8.07 11.35 -19.31
CA VAL A 53 6.87 11.66 -20.12
C VAL A 53 5.83 10.55 -20.03
N GLN A 54 6.26 9.28 -19.98
CA GLN A 54 5.36 8.14 -19.77
C GLN A 54 4.74 8.16 -18.36
N ILE A 55 5.47 8.63 -17.33
CA ILE A 55 4.92 8.77 -15.97
C ILE A 55 3.88 9.87 -15.91
N GLU A 56 4.18 11.04 -16.48
CA GLU A 56 3.23 12.15 -16.53
C GLU A 56 1.97 11.79 -17.33
N THR A 57 2.13 11.17 -18.50
CA THR A 57 0.98 10.72 -19.30
C THR A 57 0.13 9.72 -18.52
N LEU A 58 0.73 8.74 -17.83
CA LEU A 58 0.02 7.75 -17.03
C LEU A 58 -0.75 8.37 -15.85
N LEU A 59 -0.23 9.43 -15.22
CA LEU A 59 -0.94 10.19 -14.17
C LEU A 59 -2.07 11.09 -14.70
N THR A 60 -2.05 11.42 -15.99
CA THR A 60 -3.11 12.19 -16.66
C THR A 60 -4.14 11.29 -17.37
N GLN A 61 -3.86 10.00 -17.52
CA GLN A 61 -4.79 9.04 -18.12
C GLN A 61 -5.99 8.80 -17.19
N LYS A 62 -7.18 9.12 -17.70
CA LYS A 62 -8.46 8.90 -17.02
C LYS A 62 -8.63 7.45 -16.55
N GLU A 63 -8.32 6.49 -17.42
CA GLU A 63 -8.46 5.05 -17.14
C GLU A 63 -7.64 4.61 -15.92
N TRP A 64 -6.44 5.17 -15.75
CA TRP A 64 -5.59 4.87 -14.62
C TRP A 64 -6.22 5.35 -13.31
N LEU A 65 -6.75 6.58 -13.31
CA LEU A 65 -7.38 7.18 -12.13
C LEU A 65 -8.68 6.46 -11.75
N GLU A 66 -9.51 6.08 -12.72
CA GLU A 66 -10.71 5.29 -12.49
C GLU A 66 -10.38 3.90 -11.93
N ARG A 67 -9.36 3.22 -12.47
CA ARG A 67 -8.87 1.95 -11.92
C ARG A 67 -8.37 2.12 -10.49
N MET A 68 -7.61 3.18 -10.19
CA MET A 68 -7.18 3.49 -8.83
C MET A 68 -8.37 3.73 -7.89
N ALA A 69 -9.41 4.44 -8.32
CA ALA A 69 -10.63 4.63 -7.53
C ALA A 69 -11.31 3.29 -7.20
N VAL A 70 -11.48 2.41 -8.19
CA VAL A 70 -12.04 1.06 -7.97
C VAL A 70 -11.19 0.26 -6.97
N TRP A 71 -9.87 0.32 -7.10
CA TRP A 71 -8.95 -0.34 -6.17
C TRP A 71 -9.04 0.21 -4.75
N LEU A 72 -9.17 1.53 -4.60
CA LEU A 72 -9.33 2.18 -3.31
C LEU A 72 -10.64 1.77 -2.63
N VAL A 73 -11.76 1.70 -3.38
CA VAL A 73 -13.04 1.20 -2.87
C VAL A 73 -12.89 -0.25 -2.42
N PHE A 74 -12.31 -1.10 -3.27
CA PHE A 74 -12.08 -2.50 -2.95
C PHE A 74 -11.22 -2.68 -1.69
N GLU A 75 -10.09 -1.99 -1.62
CA GLU A 75 -9.17 -2.06 -0.47
C GLU A 75 -9.85 -1.59 0.82
N SER A 76 -10.65 -0.51 0.74
CA SER A 76 -11.38 0.05 1.88
C SER A 76 -12.43 -0.93 2.42
N LEU A 77 -13.20 -1.56 1.52
CA LEU A 77 -14.19 -2.57 1.89
C LEU A 77 -13.52 -3.81 2.51
N VAL A 78 -12.47 -4.33 1.88
CA VAL A 78 -11.72 -5.49 2.40
C VAL A 78 -11.10 -5.17 3.76
N THR A 79 -10.47 -4.01 3.92
CA THR A 79 -9.88 -3.57 5.18
C THR A 79 -10.93 -3.45 6.28
N THR A 80 -12.09 -2.89 5.98
CA THR A 80 -13.21 -2.75 6.93
C THR A 80 -13.75 -4.12 7.36
N LEU A 81 -14.02 -5.02 6.41
CA LEU A 81 -14.53 -6.37 6.70
C LEU A 81 -13.53 -7.19 7.52
N LEU A 82 -12.23 -7.12 7.19
CA LEU A 82 -11.19 -7.81 7.94
C LEU A 82 -10.97 -7.19 9.32
N SER A 83 -11.13 -5.88 9.46
CA SER A 83 -11.08 -5.20 10.76
C SER A 83 -12.15 -5.74 11.71
N PHE A 84 -13.40 -5.83 11.26
CA PHE A 84 -14.48 -6.42 12.07
C PHE A 84 -14.22 -7.88 12.45
N LYS A 85 -13.64 -8.66 11.54
CA LYS A 85 -13.25 -10.04 11.85
C LYS A 85 -12.16 -10.07 12.93
N ILE A 86 -11.14 -9.23 12.83
CA ILE A 86 -10.03 -9.22 13.80
C ILE A 86 -10.51 -8.75 15.17
N ILE A 87 -11.40 -7.76 15.23
CA ILE A 87 -12.08 -7.38 16.47
C ILE A 87 -12.81 -8.59 17.08
N ARG A 88 -13.59 -9.32 16.29
CA ARG A 88 -14.23 -10.58 16.74
C ARG A 88 -13.22 -11.62 17.23
N SER A 89 -12.05 -11.70 16.60
CA SER A 89 -11.01 -12.64 17.01
C SER A 89 -10.38 -12.29 18.35
N HIS A 90 -10.28 -10.99 18.65
CA HIS A 90 -9.84 -10.52 19.96
C HIS A 90 -10.77 -11.01 21.08
N PHE A 91 -12.07 -11.21 20.79
CA PHE A 91 -13.06 -11.78 21.72
C PHE A 91 -13.18 -13.32 21.65
N GLY A 92 -12.16 -14.02 21.15
CA GLY A 92 -12.06 -15.49 21.24
C GLY A 92 -12.50 -16.29 20.01
N LEU A 93 -12.93 -15.62 18.92
CA LEU A 93 -13.26 -16.31 17.68
C LEU A 93 -11.99 -16.61 16.86
N LYS A 94 -11.84 -17.86 16.38
CA LYS A 94 -10.66 -18.24 15.59
C LYS A 94 -10.72 -17.62 14.19
N ILE A 95 -9.68 -16.87 13.82
CA ILE A 95 -9.46 -16.39 12.45
C ILE A 95 -8.60 -17.37 11.64
N LYS A 96 -8.92 -17.52 10.35
CA LYS A 96 -8.07 -18.27 9.40
C LYS A 96 -6.81 -17.48 9.08
N LYS A 97 -5.65 -18.15 9.04
CA LYS A 97 -4.35 -17.50 8.84
C LYS A 97 -4.26 -16.63 7.56
N TRP A 98 -4.91 -17.05 6.48
CA TRP A 98 -4.99 -16.29 5.22
C TRP A 98 -5.71 -14.94 5.34
N GLN A 99 -6.63 -14.79 6.31
CA GLN A 99 -7.33 -13.53 6.55
C GLN A 99 -6.44 -12.51 7.26
N ASN A 100 -5.57 -12.96 8.18
CA ASN A 100 -4.55 -12.09 8.77
C ASN A 100 -3.57 -11.60 7.71
N LEU A 101 -3.19 -12.47 6.79
CA LEU A 101 -2.34 -12.13 5.65
C LEU A 101 -2.94 -11.00 4.82
N LEU A 102 -4.20 -11.14 4.41
CA LEU A 102 -4.89 -10.11 3.63
C LEU A 102 -5.06 -8.80 4.41
N PHE A 103 -5.23 -8.87 5.72
CA PHE A 103 -5.41 -7.67 6.55
C PHE A 103 -4.16 -6.81 6.59
N PHE A 104 -2.99 -7.45 6.75
CA PHE A 104 -1.73 -6.73 6.78
C PHE A 104 -1.20 -6.40 5.38
N MET A 105 -1.89 -6.73 4.29
CA MET A 105 -1.40 -6.36 2.96
C MET A 105 -1.25 -4.83 2.84
N PRO A 106 -0.11 -4.33 2.33
CA PRO A 106 0.08 -2.89 2.15
C PRO A 106 -0.94 -2.33 1.16
N SER A 107 -1.25 -1.04 1.32
CA SER A 107 -2.12 -0.39 0.36
C SER A 107 -1.51 -0.41 -1.03
N LEU A 108 -2.33 -0.77 -2.03
CA LEU A 108 -1.90 -0.81 -3.42
C LEU A 108 -1.45 0.57 -3.91
N VAL A 109 -2.09 1.62 -3.39
CA VAL A 109 -1.72 3.00 -3.70
C VAL A 109 -0.37 3.38 -3.10
N VAL A 110 0.00 2.81 -1.94
CA VAL A 110 1.35 2.99 -1.39
C VAL A 110 2.37 2.29 -2.26
N VAL A 111 2.11 1.07 -2.70
CA VAL A 111 3.02 0.32 -3.58
C VAL A 111 3.19 1.06 -4.91
N ALA A 112 2.09 1.49 -5.55
CA ALA A 112 2.14 2.28 -6.78
C ALA A 112 2.84 3.63 -6.57
N GLY A 113 2.52 4.31 -5.46
CA GLY A 113 3.18 5.51 -4.97
C GLY A 113 4.68 5.39 -4.89
N PHE A 114 5.13 4.27 -4.33
CA PHE A 114 6.52 3.99 -4.09
C PHE A 114 7.28 3.72 -5.39
N ILE A 115 6.67 2.94 -6.29
CA ILE A 115 7.21 2.67 -7.62
C ILE A 115 7.36 3.97 -8.42
N LEU A 116 6.30 4.79 -8.44
CA LEU A 116 6.30 6.07 -9.16
C LEU A 116 7.29 7.07 -8.52
N GLY A 117 7.36 7.14 -7.20
CA GLY A 117 8.30 7.99 -6.48
C GLY A 117 9.77 7.64 -6.78
N ASN A 118 10.09 6.33 -6.87
CA ASN A 118 11.41 5.86 -7.28
C ASN A 118 11.78 6.33 -8.69
N ALA A 119 10.85 6.19 -9.63
CA ALA A 119 11.07 6.60 -11.02
C ALA A 119 11.23 8.12 -11.14
N SER A 120 10.38 8.91 -10.46
CA SER A 120 10.49 10.38 -10.44
C SER A 120 11.80 10.86 -9.80
N MET A 121 12.22 10.27 -8.67
CA MET A 121 13.48 10.63 -8.01
C MET A 121 14.70 10.38 -8.89
N PHE A 122 14.68 9.32 -9.71
CA PHE A 122 15.76 9.07 -10.67
C PHE A 122 15.89 10.20 -11.70
N TYR A 123 14.78 10.70 -12.21
CA TYR A 123 14.79 11.79 -13.19
C TYR A 123 15.18 13.15 -12.60
N LEU A 124 15.05 13.32 -11.28
CA LEU A 124 15.42 14.57 -10.58
C LEU A 124 16.87 14.56 -10.08
N MET A 125 17.49 13.40 -9.92
CA MET A 125 18.84 13.26 -9.37
C MET A 125 19.87 12.99 -10.47
N ASP A 126 20.37 14.07 -11.08
CA ASP A 126 21.44 13.99 -12.08
C ASP A 126 22.73 13.39 -11.50
N GLY A 127 23.38 12.53 -12.28
CA GLY A 127 24.69 11.94 -11.96
C GLY A 127 24.67 10.72 -11.04
N LEU A 128 23.51 10.31 -10.50
CA LEU A 128 23.38 9.07 -9.75
C LEU A 128 22.96 7.90 -10.65
N SER A 129 23.67 6.78 -10.54
CA SER A 129 23.20 5.53 -11.15
C SER A 129 21.84 5.15 -10.58
N PHE A 130 20.91 4.71 -11.44
CA PHE A 130 19.56 4.32 -11.02
C PHE A 130 19.56 3.31 -9.86
N LEU A 131 20.49 2.35 -9.84
CA LEU A 131 20.64 1.39 -8.71
C LEU A 131 20.87 2.09 -7.36
N LYS A 132 21.69 3.14 -7.32
CA LYS A 132 21.94 3.94 -6.10
C LYS A 132 20.67 4.66 -5.66
N VAL A 133 19.95 5.29 -6.59
CA VAL A 133 18.67 5.95 -6.28
C VAL A 133 17.67 4.95 -5.71
N ALA A 134 17.47 3.81 -6.38
CA ALA A 134 16.57 2.76 -5.90
C ALA A 134 16.98 2.24 -4.51
N THR A 135 18.28 2.08 -4.25
CA THR A 135 18.80 1.63 -2.95
C THR A 135 18.52 2.65 -1.86
N PHE A 136 18.89 3.93 -2.07
CA PHE A 136 18.70 4.98 -1.09
C PHE A 136 17.23 5.26 -0.81
N THR A 137 16.38 5.29 -1.83
CA THR A 137 14.94 5.51 -1.64
C THR A 137 14.27 4.31 -0.96
N SER A 138 14.69 3.08 -1.28
CA SER A 138 14.20 1.87 -0.61
C SER A 138 14.56 1.84 0.87
N LEU A 139 15.82 2.12 1.18
CA LEU A 139 16.33 2.14 2.55
C LEU A 139 15.76 3.34 3.33
N GLY A 140 15.66 4.51 2.70
CA GLY A 140 15.05 5.70 3.27
C GLY A 140 13.59 5.47 3.64
N CYS A 141 12.78 4.92 2.73
CA CYS A 141 11.38 4.62 3.03
C CYS A 141 11.22 3.51 4.07
N PHE A 142 12.07 2.50 4.08
CA PHE A 142 12.11 1.51 5.16
C PHE A 142 12.27 2.18 6.54
N VAL A 143 13.28 3.04 6.67
CA VAL A 143 13.61 3.74 7.92
C VAL A 143 12.49 4.71 8.32
N ILE A 144 12.02 5.54 7.38
CA ILE A 144 10.94 6.52 7.62
C ILE A 144 9.66 5.78 8.04
N ALA A 145 9.28 4.72 7.34
CA ALA A 145 8.05 4.00 7.65
C ALA A 145 8.11 3.29 9.00
N LEU A 146 9.26 2.71 9.36
CA LEU A 146 9.47 2.15 10.70
C LEU A 146 9.39 3.22 11.79
N PHE A 147 10.04 4.37 11.57
CA PHE A 147 9.99 5.50 12.48
C PHE A 147 8.56 5.99 12.68
N LEU A 148 7.82 6.24 11.59
CA LEU A 148 6.42 6.65 11.65
C LEU A 148 5.53 5.62 12.34
N THR A 149 5.76 4.32 12.11
CA THR A 149 5.04 3.25 12.81
C THR A 149 5.32 3.24 14.31
N ALA A 150 6.58 3.48 14.71
CA ALA A 150 6.96 3.58 16.11
C ALA A 150 6.32 4.79 16.79
N VAL A 151 6.38 5.96 16.15
CA VAL A 151 5.73 7.19 16.63
C VAL A 151 4.22 7.00 16.74
N PHE A 152 3.58 6.43 15.72
CA PHE A 152 2.14 6.18 15.73
C PHE A 152 1.73 5.26 16.88
N ARG A 153 2.47 4.16 17.11
CA ARG A 153 2.19 3.25 18.23
C ARG A 153 2.42 3.91 19.59
N TRP A 154 3.41 4.78 19.69
CA TRP A 154 3.68 5.55 20.91
C TRP A 154 2.54 6.52 21.23
N LEU A 155 2.04 7.24 20.21
CA LEU A 155 0.91 8.16 20.36
C LEU A 155 -0.42 7.43 20.64
N PHE A 156 -0.65 6.31 19.97
CA PHE A 156 -1.90 5.55 20.05
C PHE A 156 -1.68 4.19 20.68
N PHE A 157 -1.27 4.14 21.95
CA PHE A 157 -0.96 2.86 22.62
C PHE A 157 -2.17 1.90 22.70
N ASN A 158 -3.39 2.44 22.78
CA ASN A 158 -4.60 1.63 22.89
C ASN A 158 -4.96 0.97 21.55
N TRP A 159 -4.93 -0.35 21.51
CA TRP A 159 -5.28 -1.17 20.34
C TRP A 159 -6.68 -0.84 19.78
N ASN A 160 -7.67 -0.61 20.64
CA ASN A 160 -9.02 -0.24 20.21
C ASN A 160 -9.03 1.08 19.44
N LEU A 161 -8.23 2.05 19.90
CA LEU A 161 -8.10 3.36 19.25
C LEU A 161 -7.40 3.22 17.89
N GLN A 162 -6.35 2.40 17.79
CA GLN A 162 -5.70 2.10 16.51
C GLN A 162 -6.68 1.48 15.50
N PHE A 163 -7.54 0.57 15.93
CA PHE A 163 -8.58 -0.02 15.08
C PHE A 163 -9.63 0.99 14.63
N ASN A 164 -10.10 1.85 15.54
CA ASN A 164 -11.04 2.91 15.19
C ASN A 164 -10.44 3.87 14.16
N ILE A 165 -9.16 4.25 14.33
CA ILE A 165 -8.44 5.06 13.35
C ILE A 165 -8.34 4.32 12.01
N LEU A 166 -8.03 3.01 12.00
CA LEU A 166 -7.96 2.25 10.75
C LEU A 166 -9.29 2.24 9.99
N ILE A 167 -10.40 2.02 10.70
CA ILE A 167 -11.75 2.03 10.10
C ILE A 167 -12.10 3.43 9.60
N PHE A 168 -11.77 4.48 10.37
CA PHE A 168 -11.95 5.87 9.96
C PHE A 168 -11.15 6.18 8.69
N MET A 169 -9.89 5.75 8.63
CA MET A 169 -9.03 5.92 7.46
C MET A 169 -9.58 5.17 6.24
N ALA A 170 -10.09 3.94 6.41
CA ALA A 170 -10.73 3.20 5.32
C ALA A 170 -12.02 3.90 4.83
N PHE A 171 -12.79 4.51 5.73
CA PHE A 171 -13.97 5.29 5.36
C PHE A 171 -13.57 6.55 4.58
N PHE A 172 -12.55 7.29 5.02
CA PHE A 172 -12.01 8.44 4.27
C PHE A 172 -11.47 8.03 2.90
N GLN A 173 -10.76 6.92 2.81
CA GLN A 173 -10.27 6.36 1.56
C GLN A 173 -11.41 6.05 0.59
N LEU A 174 -12.52 5.51 1.11
CA LEU A 174 -13.74 5.25 0.34
C LEU A 174 -14.43 6.55 -0.12
N LEU A 175 -14.53 7.57 0.75
CA LEU A 175 -15.04 8.89 0.37
C LEU A 175 -14.21 9.51 -0.75
N VAL A 176 -12.88 9.54 -0.59
CA VAL A 176 -11.98 10.10 -1.62
C VAL A 176 -12.14 9.33 -2.94
N ALA A 177 -12.27 8.01 -2.89
CA ALA A 177 -12.50 7.20 -4.08
C ALA A 177 -13.83 7.52 -4.78
N MET A 178 -14.90 7.78 -4.01
CA MET A 178 -16.21 8.18 -4.56
C MET A 178 -16.19 9.58 -5.19
N PHE A 179 -15.42 10.51 -4.63
CA PHE A 179 -15.29 11.86 -5.16
C PHE A 179 -14.20 12.01 -6.22
N LEU A 180 -13.34 11.00 -6.41
CA LEU A 180 -12.29 11.01 -7.43
C LEU A 180 -12.83 11.32 -8.83
N PRO A 181 -13.90 10.67 -9.33
CA PRO A 181 -14.47 10.98 -10.63
C PRO A 181 -15.00 12.43 -10.74
N LEU A 182 -15.60 12.96 -9.66
CA LEU A 182 -16.13 14.32 -9.61
C LEU A 182 -15.01 15.38 -9.65
N LEU A 183 -13.89 15.13 -8.96
CA LEU A 183 -12.71 15.99 -8.98
C LEU A 183 -12.01 16.00 -10.34
N LEU A 184 -12.31 15.01 -11.18
CA LEU A 184 -11.75 14.86 -12.52
C LEU A 184 -12.67 15.40 -13.62
N ARG A 185 -13.84 15.96 -13.27
CA ARG A 185 -14.92 16.36 -14.20
C ARG A 185 -14.49 17.31 -15.32
N GLU A 186 -13.48 18.15 -15.11
CA GLU A 186 -12.92 19.01 -16.17
C GLU A 186 -12.25 18.22 -17.31
N SER A 187 -11.86 16.96 -17.06
CA SER A 187 -11.33 16.03 -18.07
C SER A 187 -12.40 15.12 -18.71
N TYR A 188 -13.68 15.22 -18.31
CA TYR A 188 -14.76 14.30 -18.70
C TYR A 188 -15.49 14.63 -20.00
N GLU A 189 -15.26 15.78 -20.64
CA GLU A 189 -16.08 16.20 -21.79
C GLU A 189 -15.95 15.34 -23.05
N LYS A 190 -15.04 14.37 -23.09
CA LYS A 190 -14.85 13.52 -24.29
C LYS A 190 -14.50 12.08 -23.91
N THR A 191 -15.44 11.24 -23.49
CA THR A 191 -15.32 9.78 -23.68
C THR A 191 -16.62 9.05 -23.34
N PRO A 192 -17.06 8.08 -24.16
CA PRO A 192 -18.23 7.25 -23.89
C PRO A 192 -17.97 6.26 -22.75
N PHE A 193 -19.05 5.76 -22.15
CA PHE A 193 -19.06 4.74 -21.09
C PHE A 193 -18.18 3.53 -21.45
N PHE A 194 -17.28 3.13 -20.54
CA PHE A 194 -16.36 2.00 -20.75
C PHE A 194 -16.64 0.79 -19.84
N ILE A 195 -16.45 -0.38 -20.44
CA ILE A 195 -16.45 -1.72 -19.84
C ILE A 195 -15.10 -1.90 -19.12
N VAL A 196 -15.12 -2.37 -17.87
CA VAL A 196 -13.90 -2.62 -17.08
C VAL A 196 -13.04 -3.69 -17.75
N GLU A 197 -11.89 -3.31 -18.30
CA GLU A 197 -10.92 -4.26 -18.83
C GLU A 197 -10.35 -5.15 -17.72
N LEU A 198 -10.68 -6.44 -17.76
CA LEU A 198 -10.32 -7.42 -16.73
C LEU A 198 -8.81 -7.70 -16.65
N GLN A 199 -8.07 -7.60 -17.75
CA GLN A 199 -6.64 -7.97 -17.82
C GLN A 199 -5.73 -7.18 -16.84
N PRO A 200 -5.68 -5.84 -16.88
CA PRO A 200 -4.84 -5.07 -15.97
C PRO A 200 -5.30 -5.22 -14.50
N THR A 201 -6.61 -5.37 -14.28
CA THR A 201 -7.19 -5.63 -12.97
C THR A 201 -6.70 -6.98 -12.40
N LEU A 202 -6.66 -8.02 -13.22
CA LEU A 202 -6.12 -9.33 -12.82
C LEU A 202 -4.62 -9.28 -12.52
N PHE A 203 -3.85 -8.49 -13.26
CA PHE A 203 -2.40 -8.36 -13.04
C PHE A 203 -2.07 -7.69 -11.70
N PHE A 204 -2.82 -6.62 -11.36
CA PHE A 204 -2.71 -5.98 -10.05
C PHE A 204 -3.18 -6.89 -8.91
N LEU A 205 -4.28 -7.62 -9.11
CA LEU A 205 -4.79 -8.58 -8.13
C LEU A 205 -3.78 -9.72 -7.87
N ALA A 206 -3.18 -10.25 -8.94
CA ALA A 206 -2.15 -11.27 -8.87
C ALA A 206 -0.88 -10.78 -8.17
N GLY A 207 -0.41 -9.57 -8.50
CA GLY A 207 0.74 -8.96 -7.81
C GLY A 207 0.46 -8.77 -6.31
N SER A 208 -0.72 -8.26 -5.98
CA SER A 208 -1.15 -8.06 -4.60
C SER A 208 -1.20 -9.37 -3.80
N LEU A 209 -1.77 -10.43 -4.39
CA LEU A 209 -1.83 -11.76 -3.78
C LEU A 209 -0.45 -12.37 -3.64
N PHE A 210 0.40 -12.24 -4.65
CA PHE A 210 1.77 -12.73 -4.63
C PHE A 210 2.57 -12.11 -3.48
N PHE A 211 2.45 -10.79 -3.29
CA PHE A 211 3.13 -10.08 -2.19
C PHE A 211 2.53 -10.40 -0.82
N GLY A 212 1.21 -10.56 -0.74
CA GLY A 212 0.56 -11.05 0.48
C GLY A 212 1.06 -12.45 0.88
N VAL A 213 1.12 -13.38 -0.08
CA VAL A 213 1.60 -14.77 0.13
C VAL A 213 3.06 -14.78 0.57
N THR A 214 3.94 -14.06 -0.13
CA THR A 214 5.36 -14.01 0.23
C THR A 214 5.58 -13.39 1.61
N GLY A 215 4.90 -12.28 1.93
CA GLY A 215 4.97 -11.66 3.26
C GLY A 215 4.55 -12.61 4.38
N TYR A 216 3.51 -13.41 4.17
CA TYR A 216 3.04 -14.38 5.15
C TYR A 216 3.93 -15.62 5.30
N LEU A 217 4.49 -16.14 4.20
CA LEU A 217 5.44 -17.25 4.29
C LEU A 217 6.67 -16.86 5.11
N LEU A 218 7.15 -15.63 4.93
CA LEU A 218 8.21 -15.03 5.75
C LEU A 218 7.79 -14.95 7.22
N PHE A 219 6.61 -14.39 7.51
CA PHE A 219 6.07 -14.29 8.86
C PHE A 219 5.95 -15.66 9.56
N ASN A 220 5.41 -16.66 8.88
CA ASN A 220 5.20 -17.99 9.44
C ASN A 220 6.53 -18.72 9.67
N THR A 221 7.51 -18.53 8.79
CA THR A 221 8.86 -19.09 8.95
C THR A 221 9.55 -18.48 10.19
N ILE A 222 9.49 -17.16 10.35
CA ILE A 222 10.05 -16.47 11.52
C ILE A 222 9.39 -16.95 12.82
N ARG A 223 8.06 -17.15 12.81
CA ARG A 223 7.33 -17.65 13.98
C ARG A 223 7.71 -19.08 14.34
N ARG A 224 7.85 -19.98 13.36
CA ARG A 224 8.28 -21.38 13.59
C ARG A 224 9.69 -21.46 14.16
N LEU A 225 10.63 -20.67 13.63
CA LEU A 225 12.00 -20.60 14.13
C LEU A 225 12.08 -20.14 15.60
N ARG A 226 11.08 -19.37 16.06
CA ARG A 226 11.01 -18.92 17.45
C ARG A 226 10.54 -20.04 18.40
N HIS A 227 9.51 -20.78 18.01
CA HIS A 227 9.02 -21.91 18.81
C HIS A 227 9.98 -23.12 18.81
N ALA A 228 10.86 -23.24 17.82
CA ALA A 228 11.91 -24.26 17.81
C ALA A 228 13.11 -23.94 18.72
N LYS A 229 13.21 -22.71 19.23
CA LYS A 229 14.30 -22.25 20.13
C LYS A 229 13.87 -22.11 21.60
N SER A 230 12.59 -22.30 21.91
CA SER A 230 12.03 -22.33 23.28
C SER A 230 11.78 -23.77 23.69
#